data_AF-Q9S3J1-F1
#
_entry.id   AF-Q9S3J1-F1
#
_cell.length_a   1.000
_cell.length_b   1.000
_cell.length_c   1.000
_cell.angle_alpha   90.00
_cell.angle_beta   90.00
_cell.angle_gamma   90.00
#
_symmetry.space_group_name_H-M   'P 1'
#
loop_
_entity.id
_entity.type
_entity.pdbx_description
1 polymer ?
#
loop_
_entity_poly.entity_id
_entity_poly.type
_entity_poly.pdbx_seq_one_letter_code
_entity_poly.pdbx_strand_id
1 'polypeptide(L)'
;MQFLHVCSEMFPLLKTGGLADVIGALPAAQIAEGIDTRVLLPAFPDIRRGVVDAQVVTRRDTFAGRITLLYGHFNGVGIYLIDAPHLYDRPGSPYHDTNQHAYTDNVLRFALLGWVGSEMASGLDPLF
;
A
#
# COMPACT_ATOMS: atom_id res chain seq x y z
N MET A 1 -8.76 -12.75 14.71
CA MET A 1 -7.43 -12.10 14.72
C MET A 1 -7.29 -11.40 13.37
N GLN A 2 -6.82 -10.16 13.34
CA GLN A 2 -6.77 -9.32 12.14
C GLN A 2 -5.33 -8.99 11.80
N PHE A 3 -4.92 -9.25 10.55
CA PHE A 3 -3.56 -9.09 10.08
C PHE A 3 -3.51 -8.01 9.01
N LEU A 4 -2.55 -7.09 9.15
CA LEU A 4 -2.23 -6.09 8.15
C LEU A 4 -0.78 -6.26 7.70
N HIS A 5 -0.58 -6.66 6.45
CA HIS A 5 0.75 -6.62 5.84
C HIS A 5 1.03 -5.21 5.35
N VAL A 6 2.11 -4.58 5.82
CA VAL A 6 2.51 -3.23 5.42
C VAL A 6 3.74 -3.33 4.55
N CYS A 7 3.60 -3.10 3.24
CA CYS A 7 4.66 -3.35 2.26
C CYS A 7 4.65 -2.31 1.14
N SER A 8 5.73 -2.24 0.37
CA SER A 8 5.85 -1.34 -0.78
C SER A 8 5.46 -1.98 -2.11
N GLU A 9 5.38 -3.31 -2.18
CA GLU A 9 5.19 -4.06 -3.43
C GLU A 9 4.39 -5.35 -3.24
N MET A 10 3.73 -5.78 -4.32
CA MET A 10 2.87 -6.95 -4.35
C MET A 10 2.78 -7.48 -5.78
N PHE A 11 3.15 -8.75 -6.00
CA PHE A 11 3.01 -9.41 -7.30
C PHE A 11 1.53 -9.78 -7.56
N PRO A 12 1.01 -9.63 -8.79
CA PRO A 12 1.65 -9.15 -10.02
C PRO A 12 1.53 -7.64 -10.26
N LEU A 13 0.98 -6.88 -9.30
CA LEU A 13 0.75 -5.44 -9.46
C LEU A 13 2.05 -4.66 -9.64
N LEU A 14 3.05 -4.96 -8.82
CA LEU A 14 4.34 -4.27 -8.81
C LEU A 14 5.37 -5.15 -8.12
N LYS A 15 6.53 -5.35 -8.78
CA LYS A 15 7.61 -6.21 -8.26
C LYS A 15 8.98 -5.62 -8.55
N THR A 16 9.78 -5.47 -7.49
CA THR A 16 11.22 -5.21 -7.61
C THR A 16 12.08 -6.37 -7.10
N GLY A 17 11.55 -7.20 -6.18
CA GLY A 17 12.27 -8.34 -5.63
C GLY A 17 11.35 -9.41 -5.03
N GLY A 18 11.89 -10.21 -4.10
CA GLY A 18 11.18 -11.33 -3.49
C GLY A 18 10.10 -10.93 -2.48
N LEU A 19 10.11 -9.68 -1.97
CA LEU A 19 9.07 -9.17 -1.09
C LEU A 19 7.71 -9.21 -1.81
N ALA A 20 7.65 -8.76 -3.06
CA ALA A 20 6.43 -8.79 -3.86
C ALA A 20 5.83 -10.20 -4.01
N ASP A 21 6.68 -11.23 -4.10
CA ASP A 21 6.22 -12.63 -4.20
C ASP A 21 5.56 -13.11 -2.91
N VAL A 22 6.17 -12.77 -1.77
CA VAL A 22 5.61 -13.09 -0.45
C VAL A 22 4.25 -12.42 -0.28
N ILE A 23 4.14 -11.13 -0.61
CA ILE A 23 2.88 -10.39 -0.47
C ILE A 23 1.85 -10.79 -1.52
N GLY A 24 2.27 -11.29 -2.68
CA GLY A 24 1.39 -11.84 -3.69
C GLY A 24 0.73 -13.18 -3.30
N ALA A 25 1.33 -13.94 -2.37
CA ALA A 25 0.87 -15.29 -2.02
C ALA A 25 0.42 -15.46 -0.56
N LEU A 26 1.17 -14.93 0.40
CA LEU A 26 0.94 -15.15 1.83
C LEU A 26 -0.42 -14.62 2.32
N PRO A 27 -0.89 -13.42 1.94
CA PRO A 27 -2.19 -12.93 2.37
C PRO A 27 -3.34 -13.84 1.95
N ALA A 28 -3.33 -14.31 0.70
CA ALA A 28 -4.35 -15.23 0.19
C ALA A 28 -4.33 -16.58 0.95
N ALA A 29 -3.15 -17.11 1.26
CA ALA A 29 -3.03 -18.32 2.07
C ALA A 29 -3.60 -18.14 3.49
N GLN A 30 -3.35 -16.98 4.12
CA GLN A 30 -3.92 -16.67 5.44
C GLN A 30 -5.45 -16.53 5.41
N ILE A 31 -5.99 -15.92 4.34
CA ILE A 31 -7.44 -15.82 4.13
C ILE A 31 -8.06 -17.20 3.96
N ALA A 32 -7.41 -18.12 3.25
CA ALA A 32 -7.88 -19.49 3.08
C ALA A 32 -7.98 -20.26 4.42
N GLU A 33 -7.16 -19.90 5.40
CA GLU A 33 -7.22 -20.41 6.78
C GLU A 33 -8.23 -19.65 7.68
N GLY A 34 -9.02 -18.74 7.11
CA GLY A 34 -10.06 -17.98 7.82
C GLY A 34 -9.56 -16.77 8.61
N ILE A 35 -8.35 -16.28 8.32
CA ILE A 35 -7.78 -15.07 8.95
C ILE A 35 -8.24 -13.84 8.15
N ASP A 36 -8.73 -12.81 8.84
CA ASP A 36 -8.97 -11.49 8.22
C ASP A 36 -7.61 -10.82 7.98
N THR A 37 -7.07 -11.07 6.78
CA THR A 37 -5.81 -10.50 6.33
C THR A 37 -6.04 -9.48 5.23
N ARG A 38 -5.42 -8.30 5.41
CA ARG A 38 -5.42 -7.21 4.42
C ARG A 38 -3.99 -6.73 4.17
N VAL A 39 -3.78 -5.96 3.11
CA VAL A 39 -2.47 -5.40 2.74
C VAL A 39 -2.56 -3.89 2.62
N LEU A 40 -1.61 -3.16 3.19
CA LEU A 40 -1.43 -1.71 3.01
C LEU A 40 -0.27 -1.46 2.04
N LEU A 41 -0.55 -0.74 0.96
CA LEU A 41 0.42 -0.40 -0.09
C LEU A 41 0.40 1.12 -0.38
N PRO A 42 1.55 1.72 -0.74
CA PRO A 42 1.55 2.99 -1.47
C PRO A 42 0.82 2.85 -2.80
N ALA A 43 0.02 3.85 -3.19
CA ALA A 43 -0.70 3.85 -4.46
C ALA A 43 0.22 4.17 -5.66
N PHE A 44 1.26 3.36 -5.87
CA PHE A 44 2.09 3.47 -7.08
C PHE A 44 1.24 3.28 -8.35
N PRO A 45 1.61 3.87 -9.50
CA PRO A 45 0.76 3.90 -10.69
C PRO A 45 0.21 2.52 -11.10
N ASP A 46 1.05 1.49 -11.07
CA ASP A 46 0.65 0.14 -11.47
C ASP A 46 -0.30 -0.52 -10.46
N ILE A 47 -0.05 -0.33 -9.16
CA ILE A 47 -0.92 -0.79 -8.07
C ILE A 47 -2.27 -0.09 -8.17
N ARG A 48 -2.28 1.23 -8.32
CA ARG A 48 -3.50 2.05 -8.37
C ARG A 48 -4.38 1.68 -9.56
N ARG A 49 -3.78 1.32 -10.71
CA ARG A 49 -4.52 0.82 -11.89
C ARG A 49 -5.07 -0.59 -11.70
N GLY A 50 -4.39 -1.44 -10.93
CA GLY A 50 -4.81 -2.82 -10.71
C GLY A 50 -5.91 -3.01 -9.67
N VAL A 51 -6.03 -2.10 -8.68
CA VAL A 51 -7.12 -2.10 -7.70
C VAL A 51 -8.22 -1.14 -8.16
N VAL A 52 -9.20 -1.67 -8.90
CA VAL A 52 -10.18 -0.86 -9.65
C VAL A 52 -11.43 -0.47 -8.85
N ASP A 53 -11.75 -1.22 -7.80
CA ASP A 53 -12.95 -1.06 -6.97
C ASP A 53 -12.69 -0.19 -5.72
N ALA A 54 -11.53 0.45 -5.64
CA ALA A 54 -11.10 1.16 -4.44
C ALA A 54 -12.02 2.35 -4.09
N GLN A 55 -12.53 2.35 -2.85
CA GLN A 55 -13.36 3.41 -2.28
C GLN A 55 -12.60 4.21 -1.23
N VAL A 56 -13.04 5.45 -1.00
CA VAL A 56 -12.42 6.32 0.00
C VAL A 56 -12.82 5.88 1.40
N VAL A 57 -11.82 5.55 2.22
CA VAL A 57 -11.99 5.32 3.66
C VAL A 57 -11.93 6.65 4.40
N THR A 58 -10.86 7.42 4.18
CA THR A 58 -10.65 8.69 4.88
C THR A 58 -9.68 9.60 4.13
N ARG A 59 -9.69 10.89 4.46
CA ARG A 59 -8.69 11.88 4.02
C ARG A 59 -8.01 12.47 5.23
N ARG A 60 -6.70 12.68 5.14
CA ARG A 60 -5.87 13.16 6.26
C ARG A 60 -4.81 14.12 5.77
N ASP A 61 -4.54 15.13 6.58
CA ASP A 61 -3.34 15.95 6.46
C ASP A 61 -2.26 15.33 7.35
N THR A 62 -1.09 15.04 6.77
CA THR A 62 0.01 14.34 7.44
C THR A 62 1.29 15.16 7.35
N PHE A 63 2.35 14.71 8.04
CA PHE A 63 3.68 15.31 7.90
C PHE A 63 4.26 15.21 6.47
N ALA A 64 3.73 14.29 5.64
CA ALA A 64 4.14 14.09 4.25
C ALA A 64 3.13 14.70 3.24
N GLY A 65 2.22 15.57 3.72
CA GLY A 65 1.19 16.21 2.92
C GLY A 65 -0.17 15.53 3.02
N ARG A 66 -1.13 16.02 2.22
CA ARG A 66 -2.51 15.50 2.20
C ARG A 66 -2.56 14.14 1.50
N ILE A 67 -3.24 13.19 2.12
CA ILE A 67 -3.44 11.84 1.57
C ILE A 67 -4.92 11.47 1.55
N THR A 68 -5.26 10.51 0.70
CA THR A 68 -6.50 9.76 0.77
C THR A 68 -6.17 8.30 1.05
N LEU A 69 -6.78 7.71 2.07
CA LEU A 69 -6.73 6.25 2.25
C LEU A 69 -7.88 5.65 1.45
N LEU A 70 -7.55 4.75 0.53
CA LEU A 70 -8.51 3.98 -0.25
C LEU A 70 -8.53 2.53 0.22
N TYR A 71 -9.65 1.85 0.00
CA TYR A 71 -9.78 0.41 0.23
C TYR A 71 -10.51 -0.26 -0.93
N GLY A 72 -9.95 -1.33 -1.46
CA GLY A 72 -10.53 -2.14 -2.53
C GLY A 72 -10.01 -3.56 -2.47
N HIS A 73 -10.14 -4.31 -3.56
CA HIS A 73 -9.76 -5.71 -3.61
C HIS A 73 -8.88 -6.01 -4.82
N PHE A 74 -7.98 -6.97 -4.62
CA PHE A 74 -7.21 -7.56 -5.69
C PHE A 74 -7.10 -9.06 -5.47
N ASN A 75 -7.59 -9.85 -6.43
CA ASN A 75 -7.63 -11.33 -6.35
C ASN A 75 -8.21 -11.87 -5.02
N GLY A 76 -9.26 -11.22 -4.50
CA GLY A 76 -9.90 -11.61 -3.24
C GLY A 76 -9.18 -11.16 -1.96
N VAL A 77 -8.01 -10.50 -2.09
CA VAL A 77 -7.30 -9.88 -0.96
C VAL A 77 -7.77 -8.44 -0.80
N GLY A 78 -8.11 -8.02 0.42
CA GLY A 78 -8.43 -6.62 0.72
C GLY A 78 -7.16 -5.77 0.75
N ILE A 79 -7.16 -4.68 -0.02
CA ILE A 79 -6.01 -3.80 -0.22
C ILE A 79 -6.36 -2.37 0.21
N TYR A 80 -5.61 -1.84 1.17
CA TYR A 80 -5.56 -0.41 1.44
C TYR A 80 -4.50 0.25 0.58
N LEU A 81 -4.85 1.40 0.01
CA LEU A 81 -3.94 2.23 -0.78
C LEU A 81 -3.76 3.58 -0.12
N ILE A 82 -2.51 3.95 0.15
CA ILE A 82 -2.14 5.32 0.51
C ILE A 82 -2.06 6.11 -0.79
N ASP A 83 -3.14 6.82 -1.14
CA ASP A 83 -3.21 7.68 -2.30
C ASP A 83 -2.62 9.06 -1.96
N ALA A 84 -1.40 9.25 -2.45
CA ALA A 84 -0.61 10.47 -2.31
C ALA A 84 0.14 10.74 -3.63
N PRO A 85 -0.53 11.21 -4.69
CA PRO A 85 0.07 11.34 -6.01
C PRO A 85 1.35 12.19 -6.03
N HIS A 86 1.42 13.22 -5.18
CA HIS A 86 2.62 14.05 -5.03
C HIS A 86 3.86 13.28 -4.56
N LEU A 87 3.69 12.12 -3.92
CA LEU A 87 4.77 11.23 -3.49
C LEU A 87 4.95 10.02 -4.43
N TYR A 88 3.86 9.45 -4.95
CA TYR A 88 3.87 8.13 -5.58
C TYR A 88 3.62 8.12 -7.09
N ASP A 89 2.96 9.13 -7.66
CA ASP A 89 2.65 9.19 -9.09
C ASP A 89 3.85 9.75 -9.89
N ARG A 90 4.87 8.90 -10.02
CA ARG A 90 6.14 9.22 -10.69
C ARG A 90 6.61 8.02 -11.52
N PRO A 91 7.27 8.25 -12.67
CA PRO A 91 7.84 7.17 -13.48
C PRO A 91 9.04 6.51 -12.78
N GLY A 92 9.42 5.30 -13.19
CA GLY A 92 10.54 4.57 -12.59
C GLY A 92 10.09 3.51 -11.60
N SER A 93 10.88 3.26 -10.56
CA SER A 93 10.61 2.23 -9.56
C SER A 93 10.04 2.83 -8.27
N PRO A 94 9.56 2.01 -7.32
CA PRO A 94 9.15 2.47 -5.99
C PRO A 94 10.23 3.23 -5.22
N TYR A 95 11.51 3.05 -5.56
CA TYR A 95 12.65 3.57 -4.80
C TYR A 95 13.53 4.53 -5.60
N HIS A 96 13.55 4.41 -6.93
CA HIS A 96 14.46 5.13 -7.82
C HIS A 96 13.72 5.75 -9.01
N ASP A 97 14.25 6.88 -9.49
CA ASP A 97 13.83 7.50 -10.74
C ASP A 97 14.22 6.66 -11.98
N THR A 98 13.93 7.18 -13.17
CA THR A 98 14.26 6.52 -14.45
C THR A 98 15.75 6.40 -14.73
N ASN A 99 16.60 7.14 -14.00
CA ASN A 99 18.05 7.09 -14.09
C ASN A 99 18.68 6.25 -12.97
N GLN A 100 17.86 5.53 -12.19
CA GLN A 100 18.25 4.72 -11.04
C GLN A 100 18.80 5.52 -9.84
N HIS A 101 18.55 6.82 -9.77
CA HIS A 101 18.85 7.59 -8.58
C HIS A 101 17.74 7.42 -7.55
N ALA A 102 18.10 7.18 -6.29
CA ALA A 102 17.13 7.09 -5.21
C ALA A 102 16.40 8.43 -5.06
N TYR A 103 15.09 8.37 -4.90
CA TYR A 103 14.32 9.58 -4.60
C TYR A 103 14.77 10.19 -3.29
N THR A 104 15.08 11.49 -3.30
CA THR A 104 15.56 12.23 -2.13
C THR A 104 14.52 12.29 -1.01
N ASP A 105 13.23 12.14 -1.36
CA ASP A 105 12.09 12.10 -0.44
C ASP A 105 11.64 10.68 -0.05
N ASN A 106 12.45 9.65 -0.32
CA ASN A 106 12.16 8.27 0.15
C ASN A 106 11.94 8.20 1.66
N VAL A 107 12.64 9.03 2.45
CA VAL A 107 12.41 9.13 3.90
C VAL A 107 10.96 9.49 4.21
N LEU A 108 10.36 10.42 3.48
CA LEU A 108 8.96 10.81 3.65
C LEU A 108 8.01 9.72 3.16
N ARG A 109 8.30 9.16 1.97
CA ARG A 109 7.47 8.13 1.32
C ARG A 109 7.26 6.90 2.21
N PHE A 110 8.32 6.41 2.85
CA PHE A 110 8.28 5.21 3.67
C PHE A 110 8.01 5.49 5.15
N ALA A 111 8.34 6.68 5.67
CA ALA A 111 7.82 7.12 6.96
C ALA A 111 6.29 7.21 6.92
N LEU A 112 5.70 7.71 5.83
CA LEU A 112 4.25 7.78 5.66
C LEU A 112 3.62 6.38 5.67
N LEU A 113 4.24 5.41 4.98
CA LEU A 113 3.78 4.02 4.98
C LEU A 113 3.75 3.42 6.40
N GLY A 114 4.84 3.58 7.16
CA GLY A 114 4.90 3.11 8.54
C GLY A 114 3.90 3.83 9.46
N TRP A 115 3.76 5.14 9.29
CA TRP A 115 2.82 5.95 10.05
C TRP A 115 1.36 5.52 9.79
N VAL A 116 0.94 5.39 8.52
CA VAL A 116 -0.42 4.91 8.21
C VAL A 116 -0.62 3.48 8.75
N GLY A 117 0.39 2.61 8.67
CA GLY A 117 0.32 1.28 9.30
C GLY A 117 0.04 1.34 10.81
N SER A 118 0.69 2.27 11.53
CA SER A 118 0.43 2.51 12.95
C SER A 118 -0.97 3.09 13.20
N GLU A 119 -1.43 4.01 12.36
CA GLU A 119 -2.77 4.60 12.49
C GLU A 119 -3.87 3.55 12.25
N MET A 120 -3.66 2.61 11.32
CA MET A 120 -4.58 1.48 11.10
C MET A 120 -4.75 0.66 12.37
N ALA A 121 -3.66 0.35 13.09
CA ALA A 121 -3.73 -0.33 14.38
C ALA A 121 -4.41 0.49 15.47
N SER A 122 -4.53 1.82 15.28
CA SER A 122 -5.18 2.75 16.20
C SER A 122 -6.65 3.05 15.82
N GLY A 123 -7.22 2.33 14.85
CA GLY A 123 -8.62 2.47 14.44
C GLY A 123 -8.88 3.50 13.34
N LEU A 124 -7.90 3.74 12.45
CA LEU A 124 -8.06 4.67 11.31
C LEU A 124 -9.23 4.27 10.37
N ASP A 125 -9.47 2.98 10.23
CA ASP A 125 -10.67 2.44 9.58
C ASP A 125 -11.55 1.77 10.65
N PRO A 126 -12.75 2.28 10.94
CA PRO A 126 -13.64 1.69 11.93
C PRO A 126 -14.29 0.37 11.46
N LEU A 127 -14.13 0.01 10.19
CA LEU A 127 -14.56 -1.28 9.62
C LEU A 127 -13.40 -2.29 9.51
N PHE A 128 -12.18 -1.86 9.90
CA PHE A 128 -11.05 -2.74 10.09
C PHE A 128 -11.13 -3.39 11.46
#